data_AF-A0A1W6LPL3-F1
#
_entry.id   AF-A0A1W6LPL3-F1
#
_cell.length_a   1.000
_cell.length_b   1.000
_cell.length_c   1.000
_cell.angle_alpha   90.00
_cell.angle_beta   90.00
_cell.angle_gamma   90.00
#
_symmetry.space_group_name_H-M   'P 1'
#
loop_
_entity.id
_entity.type
_entity.pdbx_description
1 polymer ?
#
loop_
_entity_poly.entity_id
_entity_poly.type
_entity_poly.pdbx_seq_one_letter_code
_entity_poly.pdbx_strand_id
1 'polypeptide(L)'
;MEEKNQNNPPDGGSELSGKLKAENERLKFENQAARSLAENGIIDLDAGLALCREKQKHNPEMKPEELVSGLKEKKAYLFGSRPSQFRSNVAQAAEQTVNQLDGAAQKAAQTGKPAAVSEYMRLRRQKSEKSNF
;
A
#
# COMPACT_ATOMS: atom_id res chain seq x y z
N MET A 1 -50.12 -4.66 -48.40
CA MET A 1 -49.82 -5.12 -47.03
C MET A 1 -48.33 -4.94 -46.84
N GLU A 2 -47.94 -3.88 -46.16
CA GLU A 2 -46.52 -3.54 -45.94
C GLU A 2 -46.07 -4.15 -44.62
N GLU A 3 -45.16 -5.12 -44.70
CA GLU A 3 -44.47 -5.69 -43.54
C GLU A 3 -43.45 -4.67 -43.01
N LYS A 4 -43.77 -4.04 -41.87
CA LYS A 4 -42.80 -3.24 -41.11
C LYS A 4 -41.83 -4.19 -40.41
N ASN A 5 -40.69 -4.41 -41.04
CA ASN A 5 -39.56 -5.13 -40.45
C ASN A 5 -39.00 -4.29 -39.29
N GLN A 6 -39.33 -4.68 -38.06
CA GLN A 6 -38.85 -4.05 -36.83
C GLN A 6 -37.39 -4.46 -36.59
N ASN A 7 -36.46 -3.61 -37.02
CA ASN A 7 -35.08 -3.62 -36.54
C ASN A 7 -35.07 -3.15 -35.07
N ASN A 8 -35.21 -4.07 -34.11
CA ASN A 8 -34.83 -3.81 -32.74
C ASN A 8 -33.29 -3.87 -32.63
N PRO A 9 -32.62 -2.80 -32.13
CA PRO A 9 -31.18 -2.83 -31.93
C PRO A 9 -30.81 -3.82 -30.81
N PRO A 10 -29.61 -4.43 -30.85
CA PRO A 10 -29.20 -5.43 -29.88
C PRO A 10 -29.03 -4.81 -28.49
N ASP A 11 -29.64 -5.47 -27.50
CA ASP A 11 -29.68 -5.16 -26.05
C ASP A 11 -28.29 -5.13 -25.35
N GLY A 12 -27.19 -5.22 -26.11
CA GLY A 12 -25.82 -5.35 -25.59
C GLY A 12 -25.25 -4.10 -24.92
N GLY A 13 -25.84 -2.92 -25.13
CA GLY A 13 -25.41 -1.67 -24.49
C GLY A 13 -25.74 -1.59 -23.00
N SER A 14 -26.83 -2.23 -22.58
CA SER A 14 -27.31 -2.26 -21.20
C SER A 14 -26.40 -3.07 -20.28
N GLU A 15 -26.02 -4.28 -20.71
CA GLU A 15 -25.16 -5.17 -19.93
C GLU A 15 -23.74 -4.64 -19.77
N LEU A 16 -23.18 -4.04 -20.83
CA LEU A 16 -21.84 -3.45 -20.77
C LEU A 16 -21.81 -2.28 -19.80
N SER A 17 -22.83 -1.43 -19.84
CA SER A 17 -22.99 -0.29 -18.93
C SER A 17 -23.10 -0.74 -17.48
N GLY A 18 -23.88 -1.80 -17.22
CA GLY A 18 -23.99 -2.40 -15.89
C GLY A 18 -22.66 -2.94 -15.34
N LYS A 19 -21.92 -3.69 -16.17
CA LYS A 19 -20.58 -4.20 -15.82
C LYS A 19 -19.58 -3.09 -15.55
N LEU A 20 -19.59 -2.04 -16.37
CA LEU A 20 -18.70 -0.89 -16.21
C LEU A 20 -19.00 -0.13 -14.91
N LYS A 21 -20.29 0.02 -14.56
CA LYS A 21 -20.71 0.66 -13.32
C LYS A 21 -20.28 -0.13 -12.10
N ALA A 22 -20.50 -1.45 -12.11
CA ALA A 22 -20.09 -2.33 -11.02
C ALA A 22 -18.56 -2.31 -10.82
N GLU A 23 -17.79 -2.32 -11.90
CA GLU A 23 -16.33 -2.22 -11.83
C GLU A 23 -15.87 -0.86 -11.28
N ASN A 24 -16.55 0.22 -11.67
CA ASN A 24 -16.25 1.56 -11.16
C ASN A 24 -16.51 1.65 -9.64
N GLU A 25 -17.62 1.08 -9.17
CA GLU A 25 -17.94 1.01 -7.74
C GLU A 25 -16.92 0.18 -6.96
N ARG A 26 -16.51 -0.98 -7.52
CA ARG A 26 -15.43 -1.81 -6.95
C ARG A 26 -14.12 -1.03 -6.82
N LEU A 27 -13.68 -0.37 -7.89
CA LEU A 27 -12.44 0.41 -7.89
C LEU A 27 -12.49 1.60 -6.92
N LYS A 28 -13.65 2.26 -6.80
CA LYS A 28 -13.85 3.34 -5.83
C LYS A 28 -13.69 2.83 -4.39
N PHE A 29 -14.34 1.71 -4.07
CA PHE A 29 -14.20 1.07 -2.76
C PHE A 29 -12.74 0.70 -2.48
N GLU A 30 -12.07 0.05 -3.41
CA GLU A 30 -10.68 -0.38 -3.23
C GLU A 30 -9.72 0.78 -3.02
N ASN A 31 -9.92 1.89 -3.75
CA ASN A 31 -9.11 3.09 -3.58
C ASN A 31 -9.30 3.70 -2.18
N GLN A 32 -10.54 3.78 -1.70
CA GLN A 32 -10.85 4.28 -0.37
C GLN A 32 -10.29 3.36 0.73
N ALA A 33 -10.46 2.04 0.59
CA ALA A 33 -9.91 1.05 1.51
C ALA A 33 -8.38 1.12 1.55
N ALA A 34 -7.71 1.24 0.40
CA ALA A 34 -6.25 1.34 0.33
C ALA A 34 -5.72 2.58 1.07
N ARG A 35 -6.38 3.74 0.89
CA ARG A 35 -6.03 4.98 1.61
C ARG A 35 -6.19 4.81 3.11
N SER A 36 -7.34 4.30 3.55
CA SER A 36 -7.62 4.10 4.98
C SER A 36 -6.66 3.09 5.62
N LEU A 37 -6.31 2.01 4.92
CA LEU A 37 -5.32 1.03 5.37
C LEU A 37 -3.92 1.66 5.51
N ALA A 38 -3.50 2.46 4.53
CA ALA A 38 -2.22 3.15 4.55
C ALA A 38 -2.13 4.18 5.68
N GLU A 39 -3.18 4.98 5.88
CA GLU A 39 -3.30 5.94 6.99
C GLU A 39 -3.25 5.26 8.36
N ASN A 40 -3.75 4.02 8.46
CA ASN A 40 -3.68 3.22 9.68
C ASN A 40 -2.39 2.41 9.85
N GLY A 41 -1.43 2.54 8.92
CA GLY A 41 -0.13 1.89 9.00
C GLY A 41 -0.18 0.38 8.78
N ILE A 42 -0.96 -0.09 7.80
CA ILE A 42 -0.95 -1.48 7.38
C ILE A 42 0.47 -1.91 6.98
N ILE A 43 0.88 -3.11 7.38
CA ILE A 43 2.18 -3.69 7.05
C ILE A 43 2.19 -4.29 5.64
N ASP A 44 1.04 -4.82 5.22
CA ASP A 44 0.85 -5.52 3.96
C ASP A 44 -0.49 -5.05 3.36
N LEU A 45 -0.39 -4.16 2.37
CA LEU A 45 -1.55 -3.54 1.73
C LEU A 45 -2.38 -4.56 0.95
N ASP A 46 -1.75 -5.51 0.27
CA ASP A 46 -2.44 -6.51 -0.55
C ASP A 46 -3.26 -7.45 0.32
N ALA A 47 -2.67 -7.92 1.43
CA ALA A 47 -3.39 -8.70 2.43
C ALA A 47 -4.54 -7.91 3.07
N GLY A 48 -4.31 -6.63 3.40
CA GLY A 48 -5.34 -5.74 3.93
C GLY A 48 -6.52 -5.55 2.97
N LEU A 49 -6.23 -5.33 1.69
CA LEU A 49 -7.24 -5.17 0.64
C LEU A 49 -8.02 -6.46 0.40
N ALA A 50 -7.35 -7.63 0.39
CA ALA A 50 -8.01 -8.92 0.27
C ALA A 50 -9.04 -9.14 1.40
N LEU A 51 -8.67 -8.81 2.64
CA LEU A 51 -9.56 -8.90 3.80
C LEU A 51 -10.71 -7.89 3.74
N CYS A 52 -10.46 -6.67 3.26
CA CYS A 52 -11.52 -5.68 3.06
C CYS A 52 -12.53 -6.14 2.00
N ARG A 53 -12.06 -6.68 0.86
CA ARG A 53 -12.92 -7.24 -0.20
C ARG A 53 -13.77 -8.39 0.32
N GLU A 54 -13.17 -9.32 1.07
CA GLU A 54 -13.90 -10.43 1.67
C GLU A 54 -15.00 -9.93 2.62
N LYS A 55 -14.67 -8.98 3.51
CA LYS A 55 -15.66 -8.42 4.43
C LYS A 55 -16.75 -7.61 3.73
N GLN A 56 -16.43 -6.88 2.67
CA GLN A 56 -17.39 -6.13 1.86
C GLN A 56 -18.41 -7.07 1.20
N LYS A 57 -17.99 -8.25 0.72
CA LYS A 57 -18.92 -9.26 0.17
C LYS A 57 -19.96 -9.70 1.19
N HIS A 58 -19.59 -9.77 2.47
CA HIS A 58 -20.50 -10.12 3.56
C HIS A 58 -21.28 -8.92 4.12
N ASN A 59 -20.78 -7.69 3.92
CA ASN A 59 -21.35 -6.46 4.46
C ASN A 59 -21.22 -5.35 3.41
N PRO A 60 -22.03 -5.38 2.33
CA PRO A 60 -21.88 -4.44 1.22
C PRO A 60 -22.15 -2.98 1.60
N GLU A 61 -22.93 -2.77 2.66
CA GLU A 61 -23.28 -1.45 3.18
C GLU A 61 -22.17 -0.82 4.04
N MET A 62 -21.20 -1.62 4.51
CA MET A 62 -20.13 -1.12 5.38
C MET A 62 -19.16 -0.25 4.60
N LYS A 63 -18.80 0.89 5.20
CA LYS A 63 -17.83 1.78 4.61
C LYS A 63 -16.41 1.22 4.73
N PRO A 64 -15.51 1.53 3.79
CA PRO A 64 -14.10 1.11 3.85
C PRO A 64 -13.45 1.41 5.20
N GLU A 65 -13.71 2.58 5.78
CA GLU A 65 -13.10 3.03 7.03
C GLU A 65 -13.56 2.19 8.23
N GLU A 66 -14.83 1.75 8.24
CA GLU A 66 -15.40 0.89 9.27
C GLU A 66 -14.79 -0.52 9.18
N LEU A 67 -14.60 -1.02 7.96
CA LEU A 67 -13.94 -2.30 7.72
C LEU A 67 -12.48 -2.29 8.17
N VAL A 68 -11.75 -1.21 7.88
CA VAL A 68 -10.36 -1.03 8.32
C VAL A 68 -10.28 -0.91 9.83
N SER A 69 -11.19 -0.16 10.47
CA SER A 69 -11.24 -0.04 11.93
C SER A 69 -11.49 -1.39 12.59
N GLY A 70 -12.48 -2.15 12.10
CA GLY A 70 -12.75 -3.49 12.61
C GLY A 70 -11.62 -4.49 12.33
N LEU A 71 -10.85 -4.32 11.24
CA LEU A 71 -9.64 -5.08 11.00
C LEU A 71 -8.53 -4.71 11.98
N LYS A 72 -8.35 -3.44 12.29
CA LYS A 72 -7.35 -2.97 13.25
C LYS A 72 -7.63 -3.49 14.66
N GLU A 73 -8.90 -3.51 15.06
CA GLU A 73 -9.32 -4.08 16.35
C GLU A 73 -9.10 -5.59 16.42
N LYS A 74 -9.54 -6.34 15.40
CA LYS A 74 -9.53 -7.82 15.43
C LYS A 74 -8.20 -8.43 14.98
N LYS A 75 -7.42 -7.70 14.21
CA LYS A 75 -6.17 -8.13 13.56
C LYS A 75 -5.10 -7.05 13.68
N ALA A 76 -4.92 -6.53 14.89
CA ALA A 76 -3.92 -5.50 15.19
C ALA A 76 -2.51 -5.86 14.67
N TYR A 77 -2.15 -7.15 14.63
CA TYR A 77 -0.87 -7.64 14.08
C TYR A 77 -0.62 -7.29 12.61
N LEU A 78 -1.66 -6.91 11.84
CA LEU A 78 -1.52 -6.43 10.47
C LEU A 78 -1.12 -4.95 10.39
N PHE A 79 -1.26 -4.20 11.49
CA PHE A 79 -1.07 -2.76 11.57
C PHE A 79 0.10 -2.41 12.50
N GLY A 80 0.91 -1.42 12.12
CA GLY A 80 2.07 -0.93 12.87
C GLY A 80 3.41 -1.30 12.25
N SER A 81 4.52 -0.89 12.86
CA SER A 81 5.84 -1.36 12.42
C SER A 81 6.00 -2.82 12.84
N ARG A 82 6.26 -3.73 11.89
CA ARG A 82 6.76 -5.08 12.24
C ARG A 82 7.88 -4.91 13.26
N PRO A 83 7.83 -5.57 14.43
CA PRO A 83 9.04 -5.72 15.24
C PRO A 83 10.10 -6.32 14.33
N SER A 84 11.32 -5.78 14.37
CA SER A 84 12.36 -6.08 13.36
C SER A 84 12.66 -7.58 13.21
N GLN A 85 12.24 -8.37 14.20
CA GLN A 85 12.28 -9.83 14.28
C GLN A 85 11.49 -10.56 13.16
N PHE A 86 10.53 -9.91 12.50
CA PHE A 86 9.76 -10.49 11.37
C PHE A 86 10.12 -9.88 10.00
N ARG A 87 11.18 -9.07 9.93
CA ARG A 87 11.72 -8.57 8.66
C ARG A 87 12.73 -9.59 8.16
N SER A 88 12.71 -9.93 6.88
CA SER A 88 13.75 -10.77 6.30
C SER A 88 15.12 -10.14 6.59
N ASN A 89 16.14 -10.96 6.89
CA ASN A 89 17.47 -10.48 7.27
C ASN A 89 18.05 -9.45 6.28
N VAL A 90 17.64 -9.54 5.01
CA VAL A 90 18.03 -8.61 3.93
C VAL A 90 17.35 -7.24 4.08
N ALA A 91 16.04 -7.20 4.35
CA ALA A 91 15.30 -5.94 4.56
C ALA A 91 15.74 -5.24 5.86
N GLN A 92 16.00 -6.02 6.92
CA GLN A 92 16.50 -5.49 8.19
C GLN A 92 17.92 -4.92 8.05
N ALA A 93 18.80 -5.58 7.30
CA ALA A 93 20.14 -5.07 7.03
C ALA A 93 20.10 -3.79 6.17
N ALA A 94 19.22 -3.73 5.16
CA ALA A 94 19.04 -2.54 4.33
C ALA A 94 18.60 -1.33 5.17
N GLU A 95 17.56 -1.45 5.99
CA GLU A 95 17.09 -0.36 6.84
C GLU A 95 18.08 0.06 7.93
N GLN A 96 18.80 -0.88 8.55
CA GLN A 96 19.86 -0.54 9.51
C GLN A 96 20.94 0.31 8.86
N THR A 97 21.32 0.00 7.60
CA THR A 97 22.32 0.81 6.89
C THR A 97 21.80 2.20 6.48
N VAL A 98 20.51 2.32 6.16
CA VAL A 98 19.87 3.62 5.86
C VAL A 98 19.81 4.48 7.12
N ASN A 99 19.34 3.93 8.24
CA ASN A 99 19.27 4.64 9.52
C ASN A 99 20.66 5.05 10.04
N GLN A 100 21.69 4.23 9.80
CA GLN A 100 23.08 4.58 10.16
C GLN A 100 23.64 5.72 9.30
N LEU A 101 23.33 5.74 8.00
CA LEU A 101 23.76 6.83 7.12
C LEU A 101 23.11 8.16 7.52
N ASP A 102 21.81 8.14 7.79
CA ASP A 102 21.04 9.34 8.15
C ASP A 102 21.49 9.89 9.52
N GLY A 103 21.72 9.01 10.50
CA GLY A 103 22.30 9.40 11.79
C GLY A 103 23.71 10.00 11.67
N ALA A 104 24.55 9.42 10.81
CA ALA A 104 25.89 9.95 10.54
C ALA A 104 25.84 11.31 9.81
N ALA A 105 24.92 11.48 8.86
CA ALA A 105 24.70 12.75 8.16
C ALA A 105 24.28 13.85 9.14
N GLN A 106 23.33 13.55 10.02
CA GLN A 106 22.85 14.48 11.04
C GLN A 106 23.97 14.87 12.01
N LYS A 107 24.76 13.90 12.47
CA LYS A 107 25.91 14.15 13.37
C LYS A 107 27.00 14.99 12.69
N ALA A 108 27.26 14.75 11.41
CA ALA A 108 28.21 15.55 10.64
C ALA A 108 27.72 16.99 10.46
N ALA A 109 26.44 17.19 10.15
CA ALA A 109 25.82 18.51 10.01
C ALA A 109 25.78 19.29 11.33
N GLN A 110 25.48 18.62 12.44
CA GLN A 110 25.40 19.25 13.77
C GLN A 110 26.77 19.60 14.35
N THR A 111 27.76 18.72 14.20
CA THR A 111 29.04 18.88 14.89
C THR A 111 30.12 19.56 14.04
N GLY A 112 30.02 19.48 12.71
CA GLY A 112 31.03 20.01 11.79
C GLY A 112 32.43 19.37 11.93
N LYS A 113 32.58 18.31 12.75
CA LYS A 113 33.88 17.73 13.08
C LYS A 113 34.39 16.89 11.90
N PRO A 114 35.70 16.97 11.56
CA PRO A 114 36.29 16.16 10.49
C PRO A 114 36.04 14.66 10.62
N ALA A 115 36.07 14.14 11.85
CA ALA A 115 35.79 12.73 12.14
C ALA A 115 34.35 12.31 11.78
N ALA A 116 33.36 13.14 12.13
CA ALA A 116 31.95 12.86 11.83
C ALA A 116 31.64 12.94 10.33
N VAL A 117 32.25 13.90 9.63
CA VAL A 117 32.14 14.02 8.17
C VAL A 117 32.78 12.81 7.47
N SER A 118 33.95 12.37 7.94
CA SER A 118 34.64 11.20 7.37
C SER A 118 33.83 9.91 7.57
N GLU A 119 33.23 9.73 8.76
CA GLU A 119 32.34 8.60 9.06
C GLU A 119 31.12 8.57 8.13
N TYR A 120 30.46 9.71 7.93
CA TYR A 120 29.35 9.84 6.97
C TYR A 120 29.78 9.51 5.53
N MET A 121 30.91 10.06 5.07
CA MET A 121 31.41 9.81 3.71
C MET A 121 31.78 8.34 3.49
N ARG A 122 32.33 7.67 4.50
CA ARG A 122 32.63 6.23 4.45
C ARG A 122 31.35 5.39 4.29
N LEU A 123 30.33 5.66 5.10
CA LEU A 123 29.04 4.96 5.03
C LEU A 123 28.34 5.22 3.68
N ARG A 124 28.44 6.44 3.16
CA ARG A 124 27.87 6.80 1.85
C ARG A 124 28.49 5.99 0.70
N ARG A 125 29.81 5.79 0.70
CA ARG A 125 30.52 4.97 -0.30
C ARG A 125 30.10 3.51 -0.23
N GLN A 126 30.07 2.94 0.98
CA GLN A 126 29.64 1.55 1.19
C GLN A 126 28.20 1.29 0.72
N LYS A 127 27.29 2.27 0.85
CA LYS A 127 25.93 2.17 0.32
C LYS A 127 25.92 2.19 -1.22
N SER A 128 26.71 3.07 -1.83
CA SER A 128 26.83 3.16 -3.29
C SER A 128 27.40 1.88 -3.92
N GLU A 129 28.39 1.27 -3.29
CA GLU A 129 29.03 0.03 -3.77
C GLU A 129 28.08 -1.17 -3.70
N LYS A 130 27.23 -1.24 -2.67
CA LYS A 130 26.21 -2.29 -2.51
C LYS A 130 25.01 -2.15 -3.46
N SER A 131 24.83 -0.97 -4.07
CA SER A 131 23.71 -0.68 -4.98
C SER A 131 24.01 -1.07 -6.45
N ASN A 132 25.23 -1.49 -6.76
CA ASN A 132 25.69 -1.81 -8.12
C ASN A 132 25.70 -3.32 -8.45
N PHE A 133 24.99 -4.13 -7.67
CA PHE A 133 24.80 -5.57 -7.90
C PHE A 133 23.32 -5.91 -7.95
#